data_AF-A0A6C8YX13-F1
#
_entry.id   AF-A0A6C8YX13-F1
#
_cell.length_a   1.000
_cell.length_b   1.000
_cell.length_c   1.000
_cell.angle_alpha   90.00
_cell.angle_beta   90.00
_cell.angle_gamma   90.00
#
_symmetry.space_group_name_H-M   'P 1'
#
loop_
_entity.id
_entity.type
_entity.pdbx_description
1 polymer ?
#
loop_
_entity_poly.entity_id
_entity_poly.type
_entity_poly.pdbx_seq_one_letter_code
_entity_poly.pdbx_strand_id
1 'polypeptide(L)'
;ASDSVSGNITLRLINVPWDQALDIILKSKNLDKRVNGNVIWVAPAAELAKQEADELKAQQEKKVLDPLRTEYIRLNYAKAENVRTLIEAGRATSDRSSGNTSLLTDRGTVTIDTRTNTLIVKDTAETISNIRDLISKIDIAVKQVMIEARIVTASDAFTKELGVKWGILSQGVHSNRNLLVGGSEQTIWDLKKYSMQSMTV
;
A
#
# COMPACT_ATOMS: atom_id res chain seq x y z
N ALA A 1 -18.34 -41.00 27.79
CA ALA A 1 -19.18 -40.05 28.54
C ALA A 1 -18.41 -39.65 29.79
N SER A 2 -18.40 -38.37 30.17
CA SER A 2 -17.87 -37.97 31.48
C SER A 2 -18.77 -38.56 32.58
N ASP A 3 -18.18 -39.02 33.68
CA ASP A 3 -18.88 -39.59 34.85
C ASP A 3 -19.82 -38.56 35.53
N SER A 4 -19.69 -37.27 35.17
CA SER A 4 -20.54 -36.17 35.63
C SER A 4 -21.90 -36.05 34.93
N VAL A 5 -22.16 -36.84 33.86
CA VAL A 5 -23.43 -36.78 33.12
C VAL A 5 -24.45 -37.75 33.75
N SER A 6 -25.19 -37.28 34.75
CA SER A 6 -26.24 -38.04 35.42
C SER A 6 -27.58 -37.31 35.40
N GLY A 7 -28.67 -38.06 35.18
CA GLY A 7 -30.03 -37.52 35.23
C GLY A 7 -30.99 -38.24 34.29
N ASN A 8 -32.27 -38.31 34.69
CA ASN A 8 -33.34 -38.76 33.81
C ASN A 8 -33.95 -37.57 33.05
N ILE A 9 -34.46 -37.85 31.85
CA ILE A 9 -35.23 -36.89 31.07
C ILE A 9 -36.31 -37.65 30.30
N THR A 10 -37.54 -37.14 30.36
CA THR A 10 -38.67 -37.68 29.60
C THR A 10 -39.05 -36.65 28.55
N LEU A 11 -38.89 -37.00 27.28
CA LEU A 11 -39.16 -36.14 26.12
C LEU A 11 -40.02 -36.91 25.11
N ARG A 12 -40.99 -36.22 24.50
CA ARG A 12 -41.77 -36.75 23.38
C ARG A 12 -41.38 -36.01 22.11
N LEU A 13 -40.75 -36.73 21.17
CA LEU A 13 -40.26 -36.21 19.89
C LEU A 13 -41.08 -36.85 18.75
N ILE A 14 -41.51 -36.07 17.76
CA ILE A 14 -42.28 -36.56 16.60
C ILE A 14 -41.54 -36.11 15.33
N ASN A 15 -41.11 -37.07 14.50
CA ASN A 15 -40.41 -36.81 13.22
C ASN A 15 -39.19 -35.87 13.33
N VAL A 16 -38.36 -36.04 14.37
CA VAL A 16 -37.17 -35.20 14.59
C VAL A 16 -35.90 -35.99 14.23
N PRO A 17 -34.99 -35.44 13.39
CA PRO A 17 -33.67 -36.04 13.15
C PRO A 17 -32.85 -36.18 14.45
N TRP A 18 -31.99 -37.20 14.51
CA TRP A 18 -31.24 -37.52 15.72
C TRP A 18 -30.33 -36.39 16.23
N ASP A 19 -29.73 -35.60 15.33
CA ASP A 19 -28.84 -34.48 15.71
C ASP A 19 -29.62 -33.36 16.40
N GLN A 20 -30.82 -33.08 15.89
CA GLN A 20 -31.73 -32.10 16.46
C GLN A 20 -32.32 -32.59 17.78
N ALA A 21 -32.66 -33.88 17.87
CA ALA A 21 -33.08 -34.51 19.12
C ALA A 21 -31.98 -34.42 20.20
N LEU A 22 -30.72 -34.67 19.82
CA LEU A 22 -29.57 -34.56 20.70
C LEU A 22 -29.36 -33.12 21.19
N ASP A 23 -29.41 -32.12 20.31
CA ASP A 23 -29.25 -30.70 20.68
C ASP A 23 -30.31 -30.24 21.70
N ILE A 24 -31.57 -30.68 21.52
CA ILE A 24 -32.66 -30.40 22.47
C ILE A 24 -32.36 -31.00 23.85
N ILE A 25 -31.85 -32.23 23.91
CA ILE A 25 -31.48 -32.91 25.16
C ILE A 25 -30.33 -32.16 25.84
N LEU A 26 -29.32 -31.74 25.09
CA LEU A 26 -28.15 -31.01 25.61
C LEU A 26 -28.55 -29.67 26.21
N LYS A 27 -29.34 -28.87 25.49
CA LYS A 27 -29.86 -27.57 25.96
C LYS A 27 -30.69 -27.69 27.22
N SER A 28 -31.55 -28.71 27.32
CA SER A 28 -32.41 -28.90 28.50
C SER A 28 -31.65 -29.23 29.79
N LYS A 29 -30.45 -29.82 29.69
CA LYS A 29 -29.64 -30.23 30.84
C LYS A 29 -28.37 -29.40 31.02
N ASN A 30 -28.25 -28.27 30.29
CA ASN A 30 -27.08 -27.41 30.29
C ASN A 30 -25.77 -28.18 29.98
N LEU A 31 -25.90 -29.19 29.12
CA LEU A 31 -24.80 -29.97 28.59
C LEU A 31 -24.39 -29.39 27.24
N ASP A 32 -23.16 -29.66 26.84
CA ASP A 32 -22.66 -29.28 25.52
C ASP A 32 -21.91 -30.46 24.90
N LYS A 33 -21.77 -30.45 23.57
CA LYS A 33 -21.10 -31.49 22.80
C LYS A 33 -19.88 -30.94 22.05
N ARG A 34 -18.81 -31.72 21.99
CA ARG A 34 -17.66 -31.48 21.10
C ARG A 34 -17.47 -32.65 20.17
N VAL A 35 -17.23 -32.34 18.90
CA VAL A 35 -17.06 -33.32 17.84
C VAL A 35 -15.59 -33.35 17.47
N ASN A 36 -14.92 -34.46 17.77
CA ASN A 36 -13.54 -34.70 17.38
C ASN A 36 -13.52 -35.86 16.38
N GLY A 37 -13.66 -35.51 15.09
CA GLY A 37 -13.73 -36.49 14.01
C GLY A 37 -14.97 -37.39 14.12
N ASN A 38 -14.75 -38.67 14.41
CA ASN A 38 -15.81 -39.68 14.47
C ASN A 38 -16.42 -39.88 15.88
N VAL A 39 -16.01 -39.08 16.88
CA VAL A 39 -16.47 -39.23 18.26
C VAL A 39 -17.09 -37.93 18.77
N ILE A 40 -18.24 -38.06 19.44
CA ILE A 40 -18.93 -36.96 20.12
C ILE A 40 -18.67 -37.09 21.62
N TRP A 41 -18.03 -36.07 22.20
CA TRP A 41 -17.86 -35.95 23.62
C TRP A 41 -18.95 -35.05 24.21
N VAL A 42 -19.58 -35.49 25.30
CA VAL A 42 -20.68 -34.79 25.98
C VAL A 42 -20.30 -34.63 27.44
N ALA A 43 -20.41 -33.40 27.95
CA ALA A 43 -20.12 -33.03 29.31
C ALA A 43 -20.92 -31.77 29.73
N PRO A 44 -20.99 -31.45 31.03
CA PRO A 44 -21.56 -30.19 31.51
C PRO A 44 -20.86 -28.99 30.88
N ALA A 45 -21.63 -27.98 30.44
CA ALA A 45 -21.08 -26.80 29.77
C ALA A 45 -20.01 -26.07 30.60
N ALA A 46 -20.14 -26.08 31.92
CA ALA A 46 -19.17 -25.45 32.84
C ALA A 46 -17.83 -26.20 32.93
N GLU A 47 -17.82 -27.53 32.83
CA GLU A 47 -16.58 -28.33 32.82
C GLU A 47 -15.86 -28.16 31.48
N LEU A 48 -16.62 -28.17 30.38
CA LEU A 48 -16.11 -27.95 29.03
C LEU A 48 -15.46 -26.57 28.88
N ALA A 49 -16.14 -25.51 29.32
CA ALA A 49 -15.60 -24.16 29.25
C ALA A 49 -14.30 -23.98 30.05
N LYS A 50 -14.17 -24.68 31.21
CA LYS A 50 -12.94 -24.69 31.99
C LYS A 50 -11.81 -25.40 31.24
N GLN A 51 -12.07 -26.60 30.71
CA GLN A 51 -11.05 -27.33 29.95
C GLN A 51 -10.59 -26.55 28.71
N GLU A 52 -11.52 -25.95 27.97
CA GLU A 52 -11.17 -25.09 26.83
C GLU A 52 -10.34 -23.88 27.25
N ALA A 53 -10.74 -23.20 28.33
CA ALA A 53 -9.98 -22.07 28.84
C ALA A 53 -8.56 -22.48 29.24
N ASP A 54 -8.40 -23.65 29.86
CA ASP A 54 -7.09 -24.16 30.28
C ASP A 54 -6.26 -24.65 29.09
N GLU A 55 -6.88 -25.27 28.08
CA GLU A 55 -6.23 -25.61 26.81
C GLU A 55 -5.76 -24.37 26.06
N LEU A 56 -6.61 -23.33 25.97
CA LEU A 56 -6.26 -22.06 25.35
C LEU A 56 -5.13 -21.35 26.11
N LYS A 57 -5.17 -21.33 27.45
CA LYS A 57 -4.07 -20.82 28.27
C LYS A 57 -2.79 -21.61 28.03
N ALA A 58 -2.86 -22.94 28.04
CA ALA A 58 -1.69 -23.78 27.77
C ALA A 58 -1.12 -23.53 26.37
N GLN A 59 -1.96 -23.29 25.37
CA GLN A 59 -1.52 -22.89 24.04
C GLN A 59 -0.87 -21.50 24.02
N GLN A 60 -1.42 -20.53 24.75
CA GLN A 60 -0.83 -19.19 24.87
C GLN A 60 0.52 -19.24 25.61
N GLU A 61 0.61 -20.00 26.71
CA GLU A 61 1.84 -20.21 27.46
C GLU A 61 2.91 -20.88 26.61
N LYS A 62 2.54 -21.87 25.78
CA LYS A 62 3.46 -22.48 24.81
C LYS A 62 4.01 -21.45 23.82
N LYS A 63 3.15 -20.60 23.23
CA LYS A 63 3.59 -19.53 22.33
C LYS A 63 4.51 -18.52 23.02
N VAL A 64 4.30 -18.25 24.30
CA VAL A 64 5.19 -17.39 25.11
C VAL A 64 6.51 -18.11 25.41
N LEU A 65 6.53 -19.43 25.55
CA LEU A 65 7.75 -20.20 25.77
C LEU A 65 8.63 -20.35 24.52
N ASP A 66 8.09 -20.07 23.33
CA ASP A 66 8.86 -20.17 22.10
C ASP A 66 10.08 -19.23 22.13
N PRO A 67 11.28 -19.72 21.76
CA PRO A 67 12.49 -18.94 21.84
C PRO A 67 12.50 -17.84 20.79
N LEU A 68 12.77 -16.61 21.24
CA LEU A 68 12.99 -15.46 20.36
C LEU A 68 14.32 -15.63 19.63
N ARG A 69 14.30 -15.43 18.31
CA ARG A 69 15.49 -15.40 17.46
C ARG A 69 15.66 -13.99 16.89
N THR A 70 16.91 -13.60 16.66
CA THR A 70 17.23 -12.33 16.00
C THR A 70 17.75 -12.63 14.60
N GLU A 71 17.14 -12.03 13.59
CA GLU A 71 17.59 -12.12 12.20
C GLU A 71 17.86 -10.73 11.60
N TYR A 72 18.86 -10.70 10.72
CA TYR A 72 19.29 -9.51 10.00
C TYR A 72 18.88 -9.64 8.53
N ILE A 73 18.02 -8.73 8.07
CA ILE A 73 17.49 -8.73 6.70
C ILE A 73 17.90 -7.44 6.02
N ARG A 74 18.77 -7.53 5.02
CA ARG A 74 19.19 -6.38 4.22
C ARG A 74 18.19 -6.14 3.09
N LEU A 75 17.78 -4.89 2.91
CA LEU A 75 16.87 -4.46 1.84
C LEU A 75 17.65 -3.79 0.71
N ASN A 76 17.25 -4.04 -0.54
CA ASN A 76 17.98 -3.57 -1.73
C ASN A 76 17.31 -2.38 -2.42
N TYR A 77 15.99 -2.38 -2.54
CA TYR A 77 15.19 -1.38 -3.26
C TYR A 77 14.33 -0.54 -2.31
N ALA A 78 13.69 -1.18 -1.35
CA ALA A 78 12.86 -0.53 -0.34
C ALA A 78 13.69 0.09 0.79
N LYS A 79 13.23 1.23 1.30
CA LYS A 79 13.82 1.86 2.51
C LYS A 79 13.38 1.12 3.76
N ALA A 80 14.32 0.76 4.62
CA ALA A 80 14.04 0.05 5.87
C ALA A 80 13.07 0.80 6.80
N GLU A 81 13.10 2.14 6.82
CA GLU A 81 12.16 2.97 7.57
C GLU A 81 10.70 2.73 7.16
N ASN A 82 10.45 2.69 5.85
CA ASN A 82 9.11 2.44 5.32
C ASN A 82 8.66 1.00 5.58
N VAL A 83 9.59 0.04 5.53
CA VAL A 83 9.24 -1.36 5.79
C VAL A 83 8.93 -1.57 7.28
N ARG A 84 9.67 -0.94 8.19
CA ARG A 84 9.35 -0.99 9.63
C ARG A 84 7.96 -0.46 9.91
N THR A 85 7.60 0.70 9.37
CA THR A 85 6.26 1.28 9.59
C THR A 85 5.18 0.35 9.05
N LEU A 86 5.41 -0.35 7.94
CA LEU A 86 4.48 -1.35 7.41
C LEU A 86 4.36 -2.61 8.28
N ILE A 87 5.46 -3.06 8.90
CA ILE A 87 5.45 -4.21 9.82
C ILE A 87 4.73 -3.85 11.12
N GLU A 88 5.01 -2.67 11.68
CA GLU A 88 4.37 -2.14 12.88
C GLU A 88 2.89 -1.78 12.63
N ALA A 89 2.54 -1.30 11.43
CA ALA A 89 1.17 -1.00 11.03
C ALA A 89 0.42 -2.20 10.44
N GLY A 90 1.04 -3.37 10.39
CA GLY A 90 0.58 -4.52 9.64
C GLY A 90 -0.63 -5.24 10.24
N ARG A 91 -1.82 -4.64 10.09
CA ARG A 91 -3.08 -5.18 9.53
C ARG A 91 -4.13 -4.05 9.45
N ALA A 92 -3.93 -3.10 8.54
CA ALA A 92 -4.92 -2.02 8.28
C ALA A 92 -6.06 -2.43 7.31
N THR A 93 -6.11 -3.68 6.86
CA THR A 93 -7.15 -4.14 5.93
C THR A 93 -7.98 -5.28 6.54
N SER A 94 -9.26 -4.96 6.77
CA SER A 94 -10.43 -5.83 6.94
C SER A 94 -11.04 -6.10 8.33
N ASP A 95 -10.58 -5.50 9.43
CA ASP A 95 -11.40 -5.49 10.65
C ASP A 95 -11.07 -4.32 11.58
N ARG A 96 -11.99 -3.36 11.72
CA ARG A 96 -11.84 -2.15 12.55
C ARG A 96 -12.18 -2.43 14.01
N SER A 97 -11.82 -3.59 14.53
CA SER A 97 -12.16 -3.99 15.91
C SER A 97 -11.17 -5.02 16.49
N SER A 98 -9.88 -4.69 16.54
CA SER A 98 -8.99 -5.36 17.49
C SER A 98 -7.68 -4.61 17.66
N GLY A 99 -7.33 -4.33 18.91
CA GLY A 99 -6.09 -3.67 19.27
C GLY A 99 -4.85 -4.45 18.82
N ASN A 100 -3.80 -3.69 18.55
CA ASN A 100 -2.46 -4.16 18.16
C ASN A 100 -2.39 -4.91 16.81
N THR A 101 -2.63 -4.17 15.72
CA THR A 101 -2.43 -4.60 14.32
C THR A 101 -0.95 -4.60 13.90
N SER A 102 -0.08 -5.26 14.68
CA SER A 102 1.31 -5.48 14.32
C SER A 102 1.51 -6.90 13.81
N LEU A 103 2.36 -7.10 12.80
CA LEU A 103 2.75 -8.45 12.33
C LEU A 103 3.71 -9.15 13.31
N LEU A 104 4.11 -8.45 14.37
CA LEU A 104 5.01 -8.94 15.41
C LEU A 104 4.23 -9.60 16.54
N THR A 105 4.88 -10.54 17.23
CA THR A 105 4.39 -11.03 18.51
C THR A 105 4.48 -9.91 19.56
N ASP A 106 3.72 -10.01 20.65
CA ASP A 106 3.76 -9.07 21.79
C ASP A 106 5.17 -8.85 22.38
N ARG A 107 6.05 -9.85 22.24
CA ARG A 107 7.45 -9.82 22.69
C ARG A 107 8.44 -9.44 21.59
N GLY A 108 7.96 -9.31 20.36
CA GLY A 108 8.76 -9.07 19.18
C GLY A 108 9.16 -7.60 19.05
N THR A 109 10.38 -7.34 18.58
CA THR A 109 10.84 -5.99 18.30
C THR A 109 11.51 -5.90 16.94
N VAL A 110 11.35 -4.76 16.28
CA VAL A 110 12.02 -4.45 15.01
C VAL A 110 12.82 -3.17 15.18
N THR A 111 14.09 -3.25 14.84
CA THR A 111 14.99 -2.09 14.79
C THR A 111 15.63 -1.99 13.42
N ILE A 112 16.13 -0.81 13.09
CA ILE A 112 16.69 -0.50 11.78
C ILE A 112 18.12 0.01 11.96
N ASP A 113 19.03 -0.47 11.12
CA ASP A 113 20.29 0.21 10.83
C ASP A 113 20.16 0.96 9.49
N THR A 114 20.01 2.28 9.58
CA THR A 114 19.84 3.16 8.40
C THR A 114 21.09 3.25 7.55
N ARG A 115 22.28 3.08 8.14
CA ARG A 115 23.56 3.13 7.41
C ARG A 115 23.72 1.95 6.46
N THR A 116 23.24 0.77 6.84
CA THR A 116 23.35 -0.46 6.04
C THR A 116 22.04 -0.86 5.35
N ASN A 117 20.95 -0.09 5.56
CA ASN A 117 19.59 -0.43 5.12
C ASN A 117 19.20 -1.86 5.55
N THR A 118 19.48 -2.19 6.81
CA THR A 118 19.24 -3.52 7.38
C THR A 118 18.13 -3.44 8.43
N LEU A 119 17.17 -4.36 8.33
CA LEU A 119 16.17 -4.62 9.35
C LEU A 119 16.68 -5.69 10.31
N ILE A 120 16.60 -5.39 11.60
CA ILE A 120 16.94 -6.32 12.68
C ILE A 120 15.62 -6.70 13.33
N VAL A 121 15.19 -7.94 13.12
CA VAL A 121 13.91 -8.47 13.61
C VAL A 121 14.22 -9.45 14.73
N LYS A 122 13.63 -9.24 15.90
CA LYS A 122 13.68 -10.17 17.03
C LYS A 122 12.28 -10.69 17.30
N ASP A 123 12.00 -11.93 16.93
CA ASP A 123 10.67 -12.53 17.12
C ASP A 123 10.76 -14.08 17.07
N THR A 124 9.63 -14.78 17.06
CA THR A 124 9.55 -16.23 16.87
C THR A 124 9.94 -16.62 15.43
N ALA A 125 10.34 -17.88 15.23
CA ALA A 125 10.76 -18.33 13.91
C ALA A 125 9.63 -18.25 12.85
N GLU A 126 8.39 -18.45 13.28
CA GLU A 126 7.21 -18.37 12.40
C GLU A 126 6.98 -16.94 11.89
N THR A 127 6.99 -15.94 12.78
CA THR A 127 6.78 -14.54 12.42
C THR A 127 7.92 -14.00 11.56
N ILE A 128 9.17 -14.40 11.84
CA ILE A 128 10.33 -14.05 11.01
C ILE A 128 10.18 -14.59 9.58
N SER A 129 9.72 -15.84 9.42
CA SER A 129 9.44 -16.41 8.09
C SER A 129 8.36 -15.61 7.36
N ASN A 130 7.27 -15.25 8.04
CA ASN A 130 6.20 -14.43 7.47
C ASN A 130 6.69 -13.03 7.03
N ILE A 131 7.56 -12.40 7.83
CA ILE A 131 8.18 -11.11 7.50
C ILE A 131 9.09 -11.24 6.28
N ARG A 132 9.85 -12.32 6.17
CA ARG A 132 10.70 -12.59 5.01
C ARG A 132 9.89 -12.70 3.72
N ASP A 133 8.77 -13.41 3.79
CA ASP A 133 7.85 -13.55 2.65
C ASP A 133 7.23 -12.20 2.25
N LEU A 134 6.86 -11.37 3.23
CA LEU A 134 6.39 -10.01 2.96
C LEU A 134 7.47 -9.16 2.29
N ILE A 135 8.69 -9.16 2.83
CA ILE A 135 9.83 -8.40 2.29
C ILE A 135 10.10 -8.79 0.83
N SER A 136 10.05 -10.09 0.51
CA SER A 136 10.27 -10.57 -0.86
C SER A 136 9.29 -10.00 -1.90
N LYS A 137 8.08 -9.62 -1.48
CA LYS A 137 7.04 -9.07 -2.36
C LYS A 137 7.12 -7.56 -2.52
N ILE A 138 7.65 -6.85 -1.52
CA ILE A 138 7.71 -5.38 -1.50
C ILE A 138 9.08 -4.84 -1.96
N ASP A 139 10.15 -5.60 -1.77
CA ASP A 139 11.51 -5.19 -2.12
C ASP A 139 11.81 -5.44 -3.61
N ILE A 140 11.04 -4.77 -4.47
CA ILE A 140 11.17 -4.83 -5.94
C ILE A 140 11.57 -3.48 -6.54
N ALA A 141 12.27 -3.53 -7.67
CA ALA A 141 12.69 -2.33 -8.39
C ALA A 141 11.48 -1.58 -8.98
N VAL A 142 11.41 -0.27 -8.74
CA VAL A 142 10.40 0.60 -9.35
C VAL A 142 10.76 0.94 -10.80
N LYS A 143 9.76 0.97 -11.68
CA LYS A 143 9.94 1.38 -13.08
C LYS A 143 9.94 2.90 -13.17
N GLN A 144 10.90 3.47 -13.89
CA GLN A 144 10.93 4.90 -14.18
C GLN A 144 9.98 5.20 -15.35
N VAL A 145 9.26 6.32 -15.28
CA VAL A 145 8.40 6.82 -16.36
C VAL A 145 8.94 8.17 -16.84
N MET A 146 9.00 8.35 -18.16
CA MET A 146 9.37 9.61 -18.79
C MET A 146 8.09 10.41 -19.06
N ILE A 147 8.09 11.68 -18.65
CA ILE A 147 6.98 12.60 -18.89
C ILE A 147 7.45 13.63 -19.91
N GLU A 148 6.81 13.68 -21.07
CA GLU A 148 7.07 14.71 -22.09
C GLU A 148 5.87 15.65 -22.18
N ALA A 149 6.11 16.95 -22.02
CA ALA A 149 5.12 17.99 -22.25
C ALA A 149 5.57 18.88 -23.42
N ARG A 150 4.68 19.11 -24.38
CA ARG A 150 4.91 20.05 -25.50
C ARG A 150 3.94 21.20 -25.38
N ILE A 151 4.45 22.37 -25.02
CA ILE A 151 3.66 23.61 -24.98
C ILE A 151 3.84 24.31 -26.34
N VAL A 152 2.72 24.62 -27.00
CA VAL A 152 2.71 25.37 -28.26
C VAL A 152 2.03 26.71 -28.01
N THR A 153 2.81 27.78 -28.04
CA THR A 153 2.30 29.15 -27.93
C THR A 153 2.23 29.75 -29.33
N ALA A 154 1.02 30.09 -29.78
CA ALA A 154 0.80 30.84 -31.02
C ALA A 154 0.39 32.27 -30.65
N SER A 155 1.20 33.26 -31.06
CA SER A 155 0.84 34.68 -31.00
C SER A 155 0.51 35.16 -32.41
N ASP A 156 -0.71 35.65 -32.61
CA ASP A 156 -1.11 36.27 -33.88
C ASP A 156 -1.07 37.80 -33.73
N ALA A 157 0.11 38.38 -33.92
CA ALA A 157 0.30 39.82 -33.95
C ALA A 157 0.30 40.29 -35.42
N PHE A 158 -0.89 40.55 -35.96
CA PHE A 158 -1.04 41.08 -37.30
C PHE A 158 -0.88 42.60 -37.29
N THR A 159 0.30 43.11 -37.68
CA THR A 159 0.52 44.54 -37.94
C THR A 159 0.73 44.75 -39.42
N LYS A 160 -0.22 45.45 -40.07
CA LYS A 160 -0.15 45.83 -41.48
C LYS A 160 0.21 47.31 -41.58
N GLU A 161 1.50 47.64 -41.57
CA GLU A 161 1.97 48.97 -41.93
C GLU A 161 2.29 49.01 -43.42
N LEU A 162 1.41 49.64 -44.21
CA LEU A 162 1.73 50.00 -45.59
C LEU A 162 2.63 51.24 -45.56
N GLY A 163 3.94 51.04 -45.73
CA GLY A 163 4.90 52.13 -45.94
C GLY A 163 5.21 52.30 -47.43
N VAL A 164 4.99 53.49 -47.98
CA VAL A 164 5.53 53.86 -49.30
C VAL A 164 6.51 55.02 -49.08
N LYS A 165 7.80 54.79 -49.35
CA LYS A 165 8.84 55.80 -49.16
C LYS A 165 9.27 56.34 -50.52
N TRP A 166 8.76 57.52 -50.87
CA TRP A 166 9.16 58.24 -52.07
C TRP A 166 10.32 59.18 -51.74
N GLY A 167 11.44 59.02 -52.43
CA GLY A 167 12.59 59.94 -52.35
C GLY A 167 12.81 60.62 -53.69
N ILE A 168 12.74 61.94 -53.73
CA ILE A 168 13.25 62.75 -54.84
C ILE A 168 14.46 63.52 -54.32
N LEU A 169 15.62 63.27 -54.92
CA LEU A 169 16.81 64.08 -54.71
C LEU A 169 17.08 64.86 -55.98
N SER A 170 16.88 66.17 -55.90
CA SER A 170 17.36 67.14 -56.87
C SER A 170 18.45 67.97 -56.20
N GLN A 171 19.64 67.90 -56.77
CA GLN A 171 20.69 68.88 -56.65
C GLN A 171 21.06 69.16 -58.11
N GLY A 172 21.13 70.40 -58.49
CA GLY A 172 21.82 70.79 -59.71
C GLY A 172 22.69 71.93 -59.25
N VAL A 173 23.95 71.68 -58.97
CA VAL A 173 24.86 72.78 -58.66
C VAL A 173 25.81 72.90 -59.85
N HIS A 174 25.60 73.94 -60.66
CA HIS A 174 26.77 74.58 -61.22
C HIS A 174 27.55 75.16 -60.03
N SER A 175 28.59 74.40 -59.62
CA SER A 175 29.55 74.68 -58.55
C SER A 175 29.32 74.04 -57.15
N ASN A 176 28.91 72.76 -57.08
CA ASN A 176 29.36 71.85 -56.01
C ASN A 176 29.09 70.38 -56.35
N ARG A 177 30.12 69.53 -56.24
CA ARG A 177 30.07 68.08 -56.57
C ARG A 177 29.52 67.28 -55.39
N ASN A 178 28.24 66.89 -55.46
CA ASN A 178 27.74 65.52 -55.22
C ASN A 178 26.22 65.55 -55.08
N LEU A 179 25.52 64.96 -56.06
CA LEU A 179 24.14 64.50 -55.95
C LEU A 179 24.12 63.07 -55.45
N LEU A 180 23.49 62.82 -54.31
CA LEU A 180 23.27 61.46 -53.83
C LEU A 180 21.79 61.11 -53.92
N VAL A 181 21.35 60.62 -55.08
CA VAL A 181 20.02 60.00 -55.22
C VAL A 181 20.08 58.61 -54.61
N GLY A 182 19.72 58.50 -53.33
CA GLY A 182 19.65 57.23 -52.60
C GLY A 182 18.22 56.74 -52.45
N GLY A 183 17.84 55.71 -53.20
CA GLY A 183 16.67 54.88 -52.90
C GLY A 183 17.12 53.60 -52.21
N SER A 184 16.44 53.19 -51.13
CA SER A 184 16.60 51.84 -50.59
C SER A 184 15.49 50.95 -51.15
N GLU A 185 15.83 49.85 -51.81
CA GLU A 185 14.86 48.89 -52.37
C GLU A 185 14.24 47.95 -51.32
N GLN A 186 14.53 48.13 -50.03
CA GLN A 186 14.04 47.23 -49.00
C GLN A 186 12.63 47.62 -48.56
N THR A 187 11.63 46.96 -49.14
CA THR A 187 10.28 46.92 -48.56
C THR A 187 10.28 46.04 -47.31
N ILE A 188 9.79 46.59 -46.18
CA ILE A 188 9.64 45.84 -44.93
C ILE A 188 8.40 44.94 -45.05
N TRP A 189 8.56 43.76 -45.66
CA TRP A 189 7.43 42.85 -45.90
C TRP A 189 7.51 41.49 -45.22
N ASP A 190 8.52 41.20 -44.39
CA ASP A 190 8.51 39.89 -43.74
C ASP A 190 9.05 39.89 -42.31
N LEU A 191 8.12 39.87 -41.36
CA LEU A 191 8.36 39.40 -40.00
C LEU A 191 7.21 38.52 -39.53
N LYS A 192 6.86 37.48 -40.30
CA LYS A 192 6.10 36.36 -39.72
C LYS A 192 7.05 35.39 -39.04
N LYS A 193 7.51 35.71 -37.83
CA LYS A 193 8.36 34.81 -37.03
C LYS A 193 7.49 33.95 -36.11
N TYR A 194 7.26 32.70 -36.51
CA TYR A 194 6.82 31.66 -35.58
C TYR A 194 8.03 31.17 -34.77
N SER A 195 8.03 31.43 -33.46
CA SER A 195 9.06 30.92 -32.55
C SER A 195 8.48 29.74 -31.76
N MET A 196 8.90 28.52 -32.11
CA MET A 196 8.62 27.35 -31.28
C MET A 196 9.66 27.29 -30.15
N GLN A 197 9.20 27.36 -28.90
CA GLN A 197 10.06 27.22 -27.74
C GLN A 197 9.77 25.86 -27.09
N SER A 198 10.73 24.93 -27.17
CA SER A 198 10.66 23.65 -26.47
C SER A 198 11.32 23.78 -25.11
N MET A 199 10.63 23.40 -24.03
CA MET A 199 11.21 23.25 -22.71
C MET A 199 11.10 21.78 -22.31
N THR A 200 12.25 21.13 -22.12
CA THR A 200 12.34 19.78 -21.52
C THR A 200 12.40 19.95 -20.00
N VAL A 201 11.56 19.22 -19.27
CA VAL A 201 11.55 19.16 -17.79
C VAL A 201 11.88 17.75 -17.35
#